data_AF-A0A8D7ZV54-F1
#
_entry.id   AF-A0A8D7ZV54-F1
#
_cell.length_a   1.000
_cell.length_b   1.000
_cell.length_c   1.000
_cell.angle_alpha   90.00
_cell.angle_beta   90.00
_cell.angle_gamma   90.00
#
_symmetry.space_group_name_H-M   'P 1'
#
loop_
_entity.id
_entity.type
_entity.pdbx_description
1 polymer ?
#
loop_
_entity_poly.entity_id
_entity_poly.type
_entity_poly.pdbx_seq_one_letter_code
_entity_poly.pdbx_strand_id
1 'polypeptide(L)'
;MDEEENYELPTNYVPNLVLEEVKCDNMVLFYEGLENIRRLRHLTHLSFENVAKFDDWCLDRVSGSYFPSLEVLNLKGTVVTERGLNCLYRLPSLKTVLVDSPEKNISWKLTIALLEEWNPKLEVKNV
;
A
#
# COMPACT_ATOMS: atom_id res chain seq x y z
N MET A 1 8.63 -9.28 -22.41
CA MET A 1 8.04 -10.52 -22.95
C MET A 1 8.95 -11.57 -22.41
N ASP A 2 8.66 -11.97 -21.18
CA ASP A 2 9.71 -12.47 -20.30
C ASP A 2 9.78 -13.99 -20.42
N GLU A 3 11.02 -14.44 -20.64
CA GLU A 3 11.44 -15.83 -20.64
C GLU A 3 10.91 -16.53 -19.39
N GLU A 4 10.44 -17.77 -19.56
CA GLU A 4 9.84 -18.64 -18.53
C GLU A 4 10.34 -18.33 -17.11
N GLU A 5 9.58 -17.48 -16.39
CA GLU A 5 9.85 -17.21 -14.98
C GLU A 5 9.57 -18.50 -14.21
N ASN A 6 10.63 -19.23 -13.94
CA ASN A 6 10.59 -20.46 -13.17
C ASN A 6 10.43 -20.07 -11.70
N TYR A 7 9.18 -19.82 -11.29
CA TYR A 7 8.86 -19.44 -9.93
C TYR A 7 8.98 -20.65 -9.00
N GLU A 8 9.87 -20.57 -8.01
CA GLU A 8 9.95 -21.56 -6.91
C GLU A 8 8.84 -21.35 -5.88
N LEU A 9 7.58 -21.33 -6.35
CA LEU A 9 6.43 -21.25 -5.47
C LEU A 9 6.13 -22.63 -4.86
N PRO A 10 5.87 -22.71 -3.54
CA PRO A 10 5.47 -23.97 -2.93
C PRO A 10 4.18 -24.50 -3.56
N THR A 11 4.22 -25.76 -4.00
CA THR A 11 3.04 -26.46 -4.54
C THR A 11 2.16 -27.07 -3.45
N ASN A 12 2.61 -27.04 -2.20
CA ASN A 12 1.93 -27.54 -1.02
C ASN A 12 2.04 -26.52 0.11
N TYR A 13 1.14 -26.60 1.09
CA TYR A 13 1.19 -25.75 2.28
C TYR A 13 2.50 -25.96 3.05
N VAL A 14 3.20 -24.87 3.33
CA VAL A 14 4.43 -24.86 4.14
C VAL A 14 4.12 -24.17 5.47
N PRO A 15 4.19 -24.88 6.61
CA PRO A 15 4.00 -24.28 7.92
C PRO A 15 4.96 -23.11 8.15
N ASN A 16 4.45 -22.02 8.73
CA ASN A 16 5.19 -20.78 9.03
C ASN A 16 5.73 -20.01 7.81
N LEU A 17 5.46 -20.46 6.58
CA LEU A 17 5.72 -19.64 5.41
C LEU A 17 4.63 -18.57 5.30
N VAL A 18 5.04 -17.30 5.40
CA VAL A 18 4.13 -16.15 5.41
C VAL A 18 4.57 -15.13 4.37
N LEU A 19 3.63 -14.32 3.89
CA LEU A 19 3.92 -13.19 3.02
C LEU A 19 4.27 -11.96 3.86
N GLU A 20 5.48 -11.46 3.68
CA GLU A 20 5.96 -10.23 4.32
C GLU A 20 5.97 -9.04 3.33
N GLU A 21 6.07 -9.31 2.03
CA GLU A 21 6.10 -8.29 0.99
C GLU A 21 5.23 -8.69 -0.20
N VAL A 22 4.46 -7.73 -0.72
CA VAL A 22 3.68 -7.87 -1.95
C VAL A 22 3.91 -6.66 -2.82
N LYS A 23 4.40 -6.88 -4.04
CA LYS A 23 4.56 -5.85 -5.07
C LYS A 23 3.56 -6.10 -6.19
N CYS A 24 2.66 -5.15 -6.37
CA CYS A 24 1.72 -5.10 -7.49
C CYS A 24 2.16 -4.06 -8.53
N ASP A 25 3.45 -3.73 -8.56
CA ASP A 25 3.99 -2.64 -9.34
C ASP A 25 3.80 -2.88 -10.84
N ASN A 26 3.45 -1.82 -11.57
CA ASN A 26 3.20 -1.84 -13.02
C ASN A 26 2.09 -2.82 -13.46
N MET A 27 1.28 -3.35 -12.53
CA MET A 27 0.19 -4.26 -12.86
C MET A 27 -1.04 -3.51 -13.39
N VAL A 28 -1.81 -4.20 -14.23
CA VAL A 28 -3.20 -3.81 -14.53
C VAL A 28 -4.11 -4.39 -13.44
N LEU A 29 -4.17 -3.72 -12.30
CA LEU A 29 -4.99 -4.13 -11.17
C LEU A 29 -6.42 -3.55 -11.27
N PHE A 30 -7.42 -4.37 -10.96
CA PHE A 30 -8.81 -3.95 -10.79
C PHE A 30 -9.20 -3.95 -9.31
N TYR A 31 -10.19 -3.14 -8.96
CA TYR A 31 -10.67 -2.97 -7.58
C TYR A 31 -11.02 -4.30 -6.90
N GLU A 32 -11.67 -5.22 -7.61
CA GLU A 32 -12.02 -6.56 -7.14
C GLU A 32 -10.79 -7.43 -6.88
N GLY A 33 -9.70 -7.20 -7.60
CA GLY A 33 -8.44 -7.93 -7.44
C GLY A 33 -7.81 -7.74 -6.06
N LEU A 34 -8.13 -6.63 -5.37
CA LEU A 34 -7.67 -6.35 -4.00
C LEU A 34 -8.18 -7.36 -2.97
N GLU A 35 -9.25 -8.11 -3.29
CA GLU A 35 -9.75 -9.17 -2.41
C GLU A 35 -8.72 -10.31 -2.22
N ASN A 36 -7.81 -10.50 -3.19
CA ASN A 36 -6.79 -11.55 -3.13
C ASN A 36 -5.68 -11.27 -2.11
N ILE A 37 -5.50 -10.01 -1.72
CA ILE A 37 -4.40 -9.60 -0.82
C ILE A 37 -4.91 -9.24 0.58
N ARG A 38 -6.10 -9.71 0.98
CA ARG A 38 -6.67 -9.39 2.30
C ARG A 38 -6.11 -10.27 3.42
N ARG A 39 -6.16 -9.74 4.65
CA ARG A 39 -5.83 -10.46 5.89
C ARG A 39 -4.41 -11.05 5.92
N LEU A 40 -3.47 -10.46 5.18
CA LEU A 40 -2.06 -10.82 5.23
C LEU A 40 -1.43 -10.25 6.50
N ARG A 41 -1.60 -10.97 7.62
CA ARG A 41 -1.28 -10.45 8.97
C ARG A 41 0.19 -10.14 9.19
N HIS A 42 1.08 -10.78 8.43
CA HIS A 42 2.53 -10.63 8.52
C HIS A 42 3.10 -9.71 7.44
N LEU A 43 2.24 -9.13 6.60
CA LEU A 43 2.68 -8.23 5.54
C LEU A 43 3.25 -6.95 6.16
N THR A 44 4.49 -6.64 5.82
CA THR A 44 5.23 -5.44 6.25
C THR A 44 5.38 -4.43 5.12
N HIS A 45 5.43 -4.88 3.86
CA HIS A 45 5.62 -4.04 2.69
C HIS A 45 4.54 -4.33 1.63
N LEU A 46 3.88 -3.27 1.16
CA LEU A 46 2.89 -3.33 0.09
C LEU A 46 3.15 -2.22 -0.93
N SER A 47 3.23 -2.57 -2.20
CA SER A 47 3.52 -1.62 -3.28
C SER A 47 2.51 -1.72 -4.41
N PHE A 48 2.03 -0.56 -4.85
CA PHE A 48 1.17 -0.37 -6.03
C PHE A 48 1.81 0.64 -6.99
N GLU A 49 3.14 0.64 -7.08
CA GLU A 49 3.86 1.63 -7.87
C GLU A 49 3.44 1.54 -9.34
N ASN A 50 3.16 2.69 -9.96
CA ASN A 50 2.71 2.79 -11.35
C ASN A 50 1.44 1.97 -11.69
N VAL A 51 0.58 1.72 -10.71
CA VAL A 51 -0.75 1.13 -10.96
C VAL A 51 -1.74 2.26 -11.29
N ALA A 52 -1.85 2.58 -12.58
CA ALA A 52 -2.58 3.76 -13.08
C ALA A 52 -4.07 3.84 -12.70
N LYS A 53 -4.71 2.72 -12.36
CA LYS A 53 -6.12 2.66 -11.93
C LYS A 53 -6.30 2.61 -10.41
N PHE A 54 -5.22 2.65 -9.64
CA PHE A 54 -5.30 2.61 -8.18
C PHE A 54 -5.67 4.00 -7.65
N ASP A 55 -6.88 4.14 -7.13
CA ASP A 55 -7.49 5.40 -6.70
C ASP A 55 -7.81 5.42 -5.19
N ASP A 56 -8.49 6.48 -4.73
CA ASP A 56 -8.90 6.64 -3.34
C ASP A 56 -9.79 5.49 -2.83
N TRP A 57 -10.62 4.90 -3.71
CA TRP A 57 -11.49 3.77 -3.35
C TRP A 57 -10.67 2.50 -3.17
N CYS A 58 -9.69 2.27 -4.04
CA CYS A 58 -8.71 1.19 -3.88
C CYS A 58 -7.98 1.31 -2.55
N LEU A 59 -7.53 2.52 -2.20
CA LEU A 59 -6.84 2.77 -0.94
C LEU A 59 -7.73 2.56 0.29
N ASP A 60 -8.99 3.01 0.23
CA ASP A 60 -9.99 2.76 1.29
C ASP A 60 -10.14 1.24 1.55
N ARG A 61 -10.23 0.45 0.47
CA ARG A 61 -10.28 -1.01 0.57
C ARG A 61 -9.02 -1.61 1.16
N VAL A 62 -7.84 -1.16 0.73
CA VAL A 62 -6.55 -1.61 1.29
C VAL A 62 -6.48 -1.30 2.78
N SER A 63 -6.85 -0.10 3.21
CA SER A 63 -6.86 0.26 4.64
C SER A 63 -7.84 -0.59 5.47
N GLY A 64 -8.93 -1.09 4.86
CA GLY A 64 -9.90 -2.00 5.48
C GLY A 64 -9.56 -3.48 5.37
N SER A 65 -8.46 -3.85 4.71
CA SER A 65 -8.11 -5.25 4.42
C SER A 65 -7.42 -6.00 5.56
N TYR A 66 -7.27 -5.37 6.72
CA TYR A 66 -6.64 -5.90 7.94
C TYR A 66 -5.17 -6.27 7.76
N PHE A 67 -4.30 -5.25 7.81
CA PHE A 67 -2.85 -5.39 7.78
C PHE A 67 -2.20 -4.84 9.07
N PRO A 68 -2.28 -5.60 10.18
CA PRO A 68 -1.80 -5.13 11.48
C PRO A 68 -0.28 -4.91 11.53
N SER A 69 0.49 -5.49 10.62
CA SER A 69 1.97 -5.39 10.58
C SER A 69 2.50 -4.55 9.43
N LEU A 70 1.64 -3.91 8.63
CA LEU A 70 2.09 -3.14 7.46
C LEU A 70 2.85 -1.90 7.91
N GLU A 71 4.10 -1.77 7.47
CA GLU A 71 5.00 -0.68 7.83
C GLU A 71 5.23 0.27 6.65
N VAL A 72 5.28 -0.25 5.43
CA VAL A 72 5.58 0.52 4.22
C VAL A 72 4.48 0.32 3.18
N LEU A 73 3.92 1.44 2.71
CA LEU A 73 2.95 1.47 1.61
C LEU A 73 3.45 2.39 0.50
N ASN A 74 3.67 1.85 -0.69
CA ASN A 74 4.10 2.61 -1.86
C ASN A 74 2.92 2.86 -2.82
N LEU A 75 2.63 4.14 -3.05
CA LEU A 75 1.54 4.65 -3.89
C LEU A 75 2.05 5.56 -5.02
N LYS A 76 3.36 5.54 -5.32
CA LYS A 76 3.93 6.33 -6.41
C LYS A 76 3.33 5.94 -7.76
N GLY A 77 3.10 6.91 -8.64
CA GLY A 77 2.49 6.68 -9.95
C GLY A 77 1.04 6.19 -9.90
N THR A 78 0.37 6.28 -8.75
CA THR A 78 -1.08 6.01 -8.62
C THR A 78 -1.90 7.29 -8.80
N VAL A 79 -3.23 7.16 -8.88
CA VAL A 79 -4.15 8.31 -8.98
C VAL A 79 -4.77 8.68 -7.64
N VAL A 80 -4.19 8.21 -6.53
CA VAL A 80 -4.60 8.56 -5.16
C VAL A 80 -4.46 10.06 -4.92
N THR A 81 -5.45 10.64 -4.25
CA THR A 81 -5.48 12.04 -3.83
C THR A 81 -5.26 12.15 -2.33
N GLU A 82 -5.10 13.38 -1.83
CA GLU A 82 -5.03 13.63 -0.38
C GLU A 82 -6.30 13.16 0.35
N ARG A 83 -7.45 13.11 -0.34
CA ARG A 83 -8.69 12.62 0.26
C ARG A 83 -8.58 11.15 0.61
N GLY A 84 -8.00 10.33 -0.27
CA GLY A 84 -7.77 8.91 -0.05
C GLY A 84 -6.83 8.64 1.13
N LEU A 85 -5.79 9.45 1.32
CA LEU A 85 -4.83 9.26 2.41
C LEU A 85 -5.47 9.33 3.81
N ASN A 86 -6.60 10.00 3.98
CA ASN A 86 -7.31 10.05 5.26
C ASN A 86 -7.73 8.66 5.76
N CYS A 87 -7.81 7.62 4.94
CA CYS A 87 -8.16 6.28 5.43
C CYS A 87 -7.01 5.56 6.17
N LEU A 88 -5.77 6.07 6.07
CA LEU A 88 -4.56 5.41 6.57
C LEU A 88 -4.49 5.29 8.09
N TYR A 89 -5.32 6.02 8.84
CA TYR A 89 -5.48 5.80 10.29
C TYR A 89 -5.96 4.37 10.64
N ARG A 90 -6.44 3.59 9.67
CA ARG A 90 -6.81 2.17 9.88
C ARG A 90 -5.61 1.23 9.92
N LEU A 91 -4.40 1.72 9.62
CA LEU A 91 -3.17 0.94 9.53
C LEU A 91 -2.23 1.30 10.70
N PRO A 92 -2.37 0.65 11.87
CA PRO A 92 -1.76 1.12 13.11
C PRO A 92 -0.23 0.98 13.17
N SER A 93 0.36 0.16 12.31
CA SER A 93 1.81 -0.08 12.26
C SER A 93 2.51 0.67 11.13
N LEU A 94 1.77 1.47 10.35
CA LEU A 94 2.30 2.15 9.17
C LEU A 94 3.34 3.19 9.59
N LYS A 95 4.52 3.14 8.98
CA LYS A 95 5.65 4.05 9.26
C LYS A 95 6.00 4.89 8.04
N THR A 96 5.79 4.38 6.84
CA THR A 96 6.19 5.07 5.61
C THR A 96 5.12 4.93 4.54
N VAL A 97 4.75 6.07 3.96
CA VAL A 97 3.91 6.14 2.77
C VAL A 97 4.69 6.85 1.68
N LEU A 98 4.87 6.21 0.54
CA LEU A 98 5.55 6.79 -0.62
C LEU A 98 4.52 7.35 -1.61
N VAL A 99 4.67 8.61 -1.97
CA VAL A 99 3.82 9.33 -2.95
C VAL A 99 4.70 10.25 -3.82
N ASP A 100 4.25 10.56 -5.04
CA ASP A 100 5.07 11.35 -5.98
C ASP A 100 5.31 12.79 -5.55
N SER A 101 4.38 13.39 -4.80
CA SER A 101 4.43 14.81 -4.44
C SER A 101 3.66 15.07 -3.14
N PRO A 102 4.24 14.76 -1.96
CA PRO A 102 3.57 14.93 -0.67
C PRO A 102 3.22 16.40 -0.36
N GLU A 103 3.89 17.35 -1.00
CA GLU A 103 3.71 18.79 -0.77
C GLU A 103 2.99 19.51 -1.92
N LYS A 104 2.25 18.78 -2.76
CA LYS A 104 1.66 19.29 -4.01
C LYS A 104 0.83 20.58 -3.83
N ASN A 105 0.05 20.68 -2.76
CA ASN A 105 -0.77 21.86 -2.43
C ASN A 105 -1.07 21.90 -0.92
N ILE A 106 -1.82 22.92 -0.47
CA ILE A 106 -2.17 23.09 0.94
C ILE A 106 -2.99 21.93 1.50
N SER A 107 -3.92 21.36 0.73
CA SER A 107 -4.74 20.23 1.16
C SER A 107 -3.88 19.00 1.46
N TRP A 108 -2.91 18.70 0.59
CA TRP A 108 -1.93 17.63 0.82
C TRP A 108 -1.14 17.85 2.13
N LYS A 109 -0.61 19.06 2.33
CA LYS A 109 0.14 19.40 3.54
C LYS A 109 -0.69 19.23 4.81
N LEU A 110 -1.95 19.66 4.77
CA LEU A 110 -2.88 19.51 5.90
C LEU A 110 -3.22 18.04 6.18
N THR A 111 -3.48 17.24 5.15
CA THR A 111 -3.75 15.81 5.32
C THR A 111 -2.55 15.08 5.92
N ILE A 112 -1.34 15.36 5.44
CA ILE A 112 -0.12 14.76 5.99
C ILE A 112 0.06 15.15 7.45
N ALA A 113 -0.08 16.43 7.78
CA ALA A 113 0.01 16.89 9.17
C ALA A 113 -1.01 16.19 10.10
N LEU A 114 -2.24 15.96 9.64
CA LEU A 114 -3.26 15.22 10.40
C LEU A 114 -2.87 13.74 10.60
N LEU A 115 -2.26 13.12 9.60
CA LEU A 115 -1.79 11.73 9.69
C LEU A 115 -0.59 11.59 10.63
N GLU A 116 0.34 12.54 10.58
CA GLU A 116 1.50 12.61 11.48
C GLU A 116 1.07 12.94 12.93
N GLU A 117 0.03 13.75 13.12
CA GLU A 117 -0.58 13.98 14.45
C GLU A 117 -1.21 12.68 15.00
N TRP A 118 -1.90 11.92 14.14
CA TRP A 118 -2.53 10.66 14.51
C TRP A 118 -1.52 9.54 14.80
N ASN A 119 -0.47 9.44 13.98
CA ASN A 119 0.64 8.51 14.17
C ASN A 119 1.98 9.25 14.01
N PRO A 120 2.61 9.68 15.12
CA PRO A 120 3.87 10.42 15.10
C PRO A 120 5.08 9.66 14.52
N LYS A 121 4.93 8.37 14.21
CA LYS A 121 5.97 7.55 13.56
C LYS A 121 5.76 7.41 12.06
N LEU A 122 4.62 7.88 11.54
CA LEU A 122 4.30 7.86 10.13
C LEU A 122 5.00 9.02 9.42
N GLU A 123 5.66 8.72 8.31
CA GLU A 123 6.27 9.71 7.42
C GLU A 123 5.71 9.53 6.00
N VAL A 124 5.28 10.63 5.38
CA VAL A 124 4.82 10.64 3.98
C VAL A 124 5.87 11.35 3.11
N LYS A 125 6.51 10.62 2.19
CA LYS A 125 7.66 11.12 1.44
C LYS A 125 7.72 10.61 0.00
N ASN A 126 8.69 11.11 -0.77
CA ASN A 126 8.92 10.75 -2.18
C ASN A 126 10.20 9.91 -2.39
N VAL A 127 11.03 9.75 -1.35
CA VAL A 127 12.36 9.11 -1.39
C VAL A 127 12.58 8.11 -0.26
#